data_AF-A0A9P5N5X1-F1
#
_entry.id   AF-A0A9P5N5X1-F1
#
_cell.length_a   1.000
_cell.length_b   1.000
_cell.length_c   1.000
_cell.angle_alpha   90.00
_cell.angle_beta   90.00
_cell.angle_gamma   90.00
#
_symmetry.space_group_name_H-M   'P 1'
#
loop_
_entity.id
_entity.type
_entity.pdbx_description
1 polymer ?
#
loop_
_entity_poly.entity_id
_entity_poly.type
_entity_poly.pdbx_seq_one_letter_code
_entity_poly.pdbx_strand_id
1 'polypeptide(L)'
;MGDFLQEYEFLADDDGLTDQEKVETILRYTPLAIRRVWRTLDGFRTGDWEIFRATLETMYPDRASRYSRKALKDFVNTSAKSRMRTEDDVITYYRHFLQISLLLHKSQRIS
;
A
#
# COMPACT_ATOMS: atom_id res chain seq x y z
N MET A 1 1.44 0.64 -2.32
CA MET A 1 1.67 2.10 -2.33
C MET A 1 2.78 2.40 -3.32
N GLY A 2 3.84 1.59 -3.34
CA GLY A 2 4.87 1.64 -4.38
C GLY A 2 4.29 1.65 -5.78
N ASP A 3 3.42 0.69 -6.12
CA ASP A 3 2.78 0.62 -7.45
C ASP A 3 2.06 1.92 -7.86
N PHE A 4 1.33 2.55 -6.92
CA PHE A 4 0.61 3.80 -7.16
C PHE A 4 1.57 4.98 -7.38
N LEU A 5 2.60 5.11 -6.54
CA LEU A 5 3.56 6.20 -6.64
C LEU A 5 4.39 6.09 -7.92
N GLN A 6 4.72 4.87 -8.33
CA GLN A 6 5.45 4.59 -9.57
C GLN A 6 4.61 4.93 -10.81
N GLU A 7 3.34 4.51 -10.85
CA GLU A 7 2.44 4.85 -11.96
C GLU A 7 2.20 6.36 -12.04
N TYR A 8 2.02 7.01 -10.89
CA TYR A 8 1.88 8.46 -10.82
C TYR A 8 3.11 9.20 -11.35
N GLU A 9 4.30 8.80 -10.90
CA GLU A 9 5.56 9.40 -11.34
C GLU A 9 5.78 9.24 -12.83
N PHE A 10 5.51 8.06 -13.38
CA PHE A 10 5.59 7.81 -14.82
C PHE A 10 4.68 8.76 -15.62
N LEU A 11 3.42 8.94 -15.19
CA LEU A 11 2.50 9.87 -15.85
C LEU A 11 2.93 11.32 -15.70
N ALA A 12 3.43 11.71 -14.52
CA ALA A 12 3.89 13.07 -14.29
C ALA A 12 5.15 13.40 -15.11
N ASP A 13 6.04 12.44 -15.29
CA ASP A 13 7.21 12.56 -16.15
C ASP A 13 6.83 12.67 -17.63
N ASP A 14 5.86 11.86 -18.09
CA ASP A 14 5.35 11.91 -19.48
C ASP A 14 4.71 13.27 -19.80
N ASP A 15 3.98 13.85 -18.85
CA ASP A 15 3.41 15.20 -18.93
C ASP A 15 4.42 16.33 -18.66
N GLY A 16 5.69 16.00 -18.33
CA GLY A 16 6.77 16.96 -18.14
C GLY A 16 6.69 17.79 -16.86
N LEU A 17 6.05 17.28 -15.80
CA LEU A 17 5.94 17.98 -14.52
C LEU A 17 7.30 18.07 -13.81
N THR A 18 7.55 19.23 -13.23
CA THR A 18 8.68 19.44 -12.30
C THR A 18 8.43 18.75 -10.96
N ASP A 19 9.48 18.53 -10.17
CA ASP A 19 9.35 17.89 -8.85
C ASP A 19 8.41 18.65 -7.90
N GLN A 20 8.45 19.99 -7.95
CA GLN A 20 7.50 20.83 -7.21
C GLN A 20 6.05 20.54 -7.64
N GLU A 21 5.79 20.46 -8.94
CA GLU A 21 4.46 20.17 -9.48
C GLU A 21 4.02 18.75 -9.13
N LYS A 22 4.94 17.77 -9.12
CA LYS A 22 4.66 16.40 -8.68
C LYS A 22 4.21 16.35 -7.22
N VAL A 23 4.92 17.06 -6.34
CA VAL A 23 4.59 17.12 -4.91
C VAL A 23 3.22 17.75 -4.68
N GLU A 24 2.83 18.74 -5.48
CA GLU A 24 1.54 19.41 -5.34
C GLU A 24 0.37 18.63 -5.95
N THR A 25 0.55 18.09 -7.15
CA THR A 25 -0.53 17.48 -7.93
C THR A 25 -0.93 16.11 -7.40
N ILE A 26 -0.01 15.37 -6.77
CA ILE A 26 -0.32 14.09 -6.14
C ILE A 26 -1.40 14.20 -5.04
N LEU A 27 -1.51 15.36 -4.38
CA LEU A 27 -2.56 15.62 -3.39
C LEU A 27 -3.97 15.50 -3.99
N ARG A 28 -4.14 15.69 -5.30
CA ARG A 28 -5.44 15.57 -5.97
C ARG A 28 -6.01 14.15 -5.89
N TYR A 29 -5.14 13.15 -5.79
CA TYR A 29 -5.51 11.73 -5.69
C TYR A 29 -5.79 11.26 -4.25
N THR A 30 -5.66 12.13 -3.25
CA THR A 30 -5.90 11.77 -1.85
C THR A 30 -7.13 12.45 -1.24
N PRO A 31 -7.82 11.79 -0.29
CA PRO A 31 -8.85 12.43 0.52
C PRO A 31 -8.33 13.62 1.33
N LEU A 32 -9.21 14.58 1.63
CA LEU A 32 -8.88 15.84 2.31
C LEU A 32 -8.18 15.65 3.66
N ALA A 33 -8.57 14.64 4.43
CA ALA A 33 -7.94 14.31 5.71
C ALA A 33 -6.47 13.89 5.55
N ILE A 34 -6.17 13.12 4.49
CA ILE A 34 -4.82 12.63 4.19
C ILE A 34 -3.96 13.75 3.59
N ARG A 35 -4.53 14.64 2.77
CA ARG A 35 -3.82 15.80 2.23
C ARG A 35 -3.15 16.65 3.31
N ARG A 36 -3.82 16.85 4.45
CA ARG A 36 -3.25 17.62 5.57
C ARG A 36 -1.99 16.96 6.12
N VAL A 37 -2.01 15.64 6.26
CA VAL A 37 -0.85 14.86 6.72
C VAL A 37 0.27 14.90 5.70
N TRP A 38 -0.05 14.74 4.41
CA TRP A 38 0.96 14.74 3.35
C TRP A 38 1.71 16.08 3.26
N ARG A 39 1.01 17.20 3.47
CA ARG A 39 1.65 18.53 3.50
C ARG A 39 2.67 18.73 4.63
N THR A 40 2.64 17.90 5.67
CA THR A 40 3.60 17.98 6.78
C THR A 40 4.80 17.05 6.60
N LEU A 41 4.84 16.25 5.53
CA LEU A 41 5.93 15.31 5.29
C LEU A 41 7.16 16.01 4.72
N ASP A 42 8.31 15.42 4.97
CA ASP A 42 9.58 15.84 4.37
C ASP A 42 9.50 15.73 2.85
N GLY A 43 10.20 16.62 2.15
CA GLY A 43 10.11 16.73 0.69
C GLY A 43 8.94 17.61 0.21
N PHE A 44 7.84 17.70 0.97
CA PHE A 44 6.69 18.50 0.53
C PHE A 44 7.02 20.00 0.42
N ARG A 45 7.59 20.56 1.50
CA ARG A 45 7.90 22.00 1.57
C ARG A 45 9.09 22.38 0.70
N THR A 46 10.02 21.47 0.48
CA THR A 46 11.22 21.68 -0.34
C THR A 46 10.95 21.48 -1.83
N GLY A 47 9.79 20.92 -2.20
CA GLY A 47 9.49 20.58 -3.59
C GLY A 47 10.29 19.40 -4.12
N ASP A 48 10.83 18.59 -3.21
CA ASP A 48 11.71 17.48 -3.56
C ASP A 48 10.88 16.20 -3.63
N TRP A 49 10.60 15.76 -4.85
CA TRP A 49 9.77 14.60 -5.11
C TRP A 49 10.37 13.31 -4.56
N GLU A 50 11.69 13.12 -4.68
CA GLU A 50 12.37 11.91 -4.20
C GLU A 50 12.27 11.77 -2.67
N ILE A 51 12.55 12.85 -1.94
CA ILE A 51 12.41 12.87 -0.47
C ILE A 51 10.95 12.64 -0.08
N PHE A 52 10.03 13.28 -0.80
CA PHE A 52 8.60 13.16 -0.52
C PHE A 52 8.08 11.73 -0.75
N ARG A 53 8.46 11.12 -1.88
CA ARG A 53 8.14 9.73 -2.23
C ARG A 53 8.69 8.76 -1.20
N ALA A 54 9.96 8.88 -0.82
CA ALA A 54 10.56 8.02 0.20
C ALA A 54 9.84 8.13 1.56
N THR A 55 9.41 9.34 1.91
CA THR A 55 8.63 9.58 3.13
C THR A 55 7.24 8.94 3.04
N LEU A 56 6.57 9.02 1.88
CA LEU A 56 5.30 8.34 1.63
C LEU A 56 5.42 6.82 1.69
N GLU A 57 6.45 6.25 1.10
CA GLU A 57 6.71 4.80 1.14
C GLU A 57 6.99 4.32 2.57
N THR A 58 7.67 5.14 3.37
CA THR A 58 7.91 4.88 4.81
C THR A 58 6.63 4.95 5.63
N MET A 59 5.75 5.93 5.35
CA MET A 59 4.45 6.09 6.00
C MET A 59 3.46 4.96 5.64
N TYR A 60 3.57 4.44 4.43
CA TYR A 60 2.70 3.38 3.91
C TYR A 60 3.55 2.19 3.44
N PRO A 61 4.24 1.49 4.36
CA PRO A 61 5.07 0.36 4.00
C PRO A 61 4.22 -0.64 3.23
N ASP A 62 4.78 -1.12 2.13
CA ASP A 62 4.01 -1.85 1.14
C ASP A 62 3.29 -3.05 1.78
N ARG A 63 2.08 -3.33 1.29
CA ARG A 63 1.25 -4.42 1.83
C ARG A 63 1.94 -5.78 1.75
N ALA A 64 3.00 -5.94 0.94
CA ALA A 64 3.87 -7.11 0.96
C ALA A 64 4.45 -7.40 2.37
N SER A 65 4.75 -6.38 3.18
CA SER A 65 5.14 -6.53 4.59
C SER A 65 3.99 -7.04 5.48
N ARG A 66 2.74 -6.67 5.16
CA ARG A 66 1.53 -7.20 5.81
C ARG A 66 1.24 -8.66 5.44
N TYR A 67 1.81 -9.18 4.36
CA TYR A 67 1.70 -10.58 3.96
C TYR A 67 2.98 -11.33 4.34
N SER A 68 3.21 -11.46 5.65
CA SER A 68 4.29 -12.28 6.22
C SER A 68 3.75 -13.65 6.67
N ARG A 69 4.62 -14.65 6.84
CA ARG A 69 4.22 -15.94 7.46
C ARG A 69 3.53 -15.72 8.82
N LYS A 70 3.93 -14.68 9.55
CA LYS A 70 3.31 -14.28 10.81
C LYS A 70 1.89 -13.76 10.60
N ALA A 71 1.69 -12.87 9.62
CA ALA A 71 0.35 -12.37 9.30
C ALA A 71 -0.60 -13.45 8.78
N LEU A 72 -0.09 -14.45 8.03
CA LEU A 72 -0.88 -15.62 7.64
C LEU A 72 -1.30 -16.44 8.87
N LYS A 73 -0.37 -16.70 9.79
CA LYS A 73 -0.67 -17.38 11.06
C LYS A 73 -1.68 -16.61 11.91
N ASP A 74 -1.52 -15.29 12.02
CA ASP A 74 -2.41 -14.43 12.79
C ASP A 74 -3.81 -14.37 12.15
N PHE A 75 -3.89 -14.34 10.82
CA PHE A 75 -5.15 -14.44 10.08
C PHE A 75 -5.85 -15.77 10.33
N VAL A 76 -5.16 -16.91 10.14
CA VAL A 76 -5.72 -18.25 10.39
C VAL A 76 -6.16 -18.40 11.85
N ASN A 77 -5.35 -17.95 12.81
CA ASN A 77 -5.69 -18.02 14.23
C ASN A 77 -6.89 -17.14 14.60
N THR A 78 -7.04 -15.99 13.97
CA THR A 78 -8.20 -15.10 14.19
C THR A 78 -9.45 -15.68 13.55
N SER A 79 -9.34 -16.18 12.33
CA SER A 79 -10.44 -16.84 11.63
C SER A 79 -10.88 -18.13 12.32
N ALA A 80 -9.98 -18.90 12.93
CA ALA A 80 -10.32 -20.09 13.71
C ALA A 80 -11.11 -19.78 15.00
N LYS A 81 -10.97 -18.57 15.55
CA LYS A 81 -11.74 -18.10 16.72
C LYS A 81 -13.15 -17.62 16.35
N SER A 82 -13.42 -17.38 15.08
CA SER A 82 -14.74 -16.96 14.60
C SER A 82 -15.43 -18.13 13.89
N ARG A 83 -16.65 -18.46 14.31
CA ARG A 83 -17.43 -19.50 13.63
C ARG A 83 -17.96 -18.93 12.31
N MET A 84 -17.46 -19.44 11.19
CA MET A 84 -18.06 -19.21 9.87
C MET A 84 -19.43 -19.89 9.83
N ARG A 85 -20.49 -19.13 9.50
CA ARG A 85 -21.88 -19.60 9.59
C ARG A 85 -22.52 -19.78 8.23
N THR A 86 -21.95 -19.16 7.21
CA THR A 86 -22.47 -19.13 5.85
C THR A 86 -21.41 -19.58 4.85
N GLU A 87 -21.85 -20.00 3.68
CA GLU A 87 -20.96 -20.31 2.56
C GLU A 87 -20.16 -19.07 2.12
N ASP A 88 -20.77 -17.88 2.15
CA ASP A 88 -20.10 -16.61 1.86
C ASP A 88 -18.95 -16.30 2.84
N ASP A 89 -19.08 -16.66 4.12
CA ASP A 89 -17.99 -16.52 5.10
C ASP A 89 -16.79 -17.40 4.70
N VAL A 90 -17.05 -18.62 4.21
CA VAL A 90 -16.02 -19.59 3.80
C VAL A 90 -15.35 -19.13 2.50
N ILE A 91 -16.12 -18.64 1.52
CA ILE A 91 -15.60 -18.11 0.27
C ILE A 91 -14.74 -16.87 0.52
N THR A 92 -15.20 -15.98 1.41
CA THR A 92 -14.45 -14.77 1.80
C THR A 92 -13.15 -15.12 2.48
N TYR A 93 -13.18 -16.07 3.42
CA TYR A 93 -11.98 -16.60 4.07
C TYR A 93 -11.01 -17.20 3.05
N TYR A 94 -11.49 -18.06 2.15
CA TYR A 94 -10.68 -18.74 1.16
C TYR A 94 -10.00 -17.75 0.20
N ARG A 95 -10.72 -16.73 -0.27
CA ARG A 95 -10.16 -15.68 -1.14
C ARG A 95 -9.07 -14.89 -0.44
N HIS A 96 -9.28 -14.48 0.82
CA HIS A 96 -8.26 -13.80 1.61
C HIS A 96 -7.04 -14.69 1.89
N PHE A 97 -7.27 -15.96 2.25
CA PHE A 97 -6.20 -16.93 2.47
C PHE A 97 -5.35 -17.14 1.21
N LEU A 98 -5.99 -17.30 0.05
CA LEU A 98 -5.31 -17.40 -1.24
C LEU A 98 -4.52 -16.15 -1.57
N GLN A 99 -5.09 -14.96 -1.37
CA GLN A 99 -4.39 -13.71 -1.63
C GLN A 99 -3.10 -13.59 -0.80
N ILE A 100 -3.17 -13.91 0.50
CA ILE A 100 -1.99 -13.90 1.39
C ILE A 100 -0.96 -14.97 0.95
N SER A 101 -1.43 -16.19 0.65
CA SER A 101 -0.58 -17.34 0.32
C SER A 101 0.11 -17.19 -1.04
N LEU A 102 -0.60 -16.70 -2.06
CA LEU A 102 -0.05 -16.46 -3.40
C LEU A 102 1.00 -15.34 -3.40
N LEU A 103 0.77 -14.28 -2.61
CA LEU A 103 1.76 -13.21 -2.44
C LEU A 103 3.03 -13.72 -1.74
N LEU A 104 2.86 -14.54 -0.69
CA LEU A 104 3.99 -15.17 0.01
C LEU A 104 4.76 -16.18 -0.85
N HIS A 105 4.07 -16.94 -1.71
CA HIS A 105 4.68 -17.89 -2.64
C HIS A 105 5.45 -17.15 -3.75
N LYS A 106 4.86 -16.10 -4.33
CA LYS A 106 5.53 -15.24 -5.31
C LYS A 106 6.77 -14.55 -4.74
N SER A 107 6.78 -14.21 -3.45
CA SER A 107 7.96 -13.67 -2.77
C SER A 107 9.01 -14.72 -2.36
N GLN A 108 8.90 -16.00 -2.77
CA GLN A 108 9.77 -17.12 -2.37
C GLN A 108 9.87 -17.36 -0.85
N ARG A 109 8.88 -16.90 -0.07
CA ARG A 109 8.91 -17.01 1.39
C ARG A 109 8.26 -18.28 1.90
N ILE A 110 7.72 -19.15 1.03
CA ILE A 110 7.21 -20.50 1.33
C ILE A 110 7.35 -21.37 0.07
N SER A 111 7.96 -22.56 0.23
CA SER A 111 8.00 -23.64 -0.77
C SER A 111 6.73 -24.48 -0.72
#